data_AF-M1MCD7-F1
#
_entry.id   AF-M1MCD7-F1
#
_cell.length_a   1.000
_cell.length_b   1.000
_cell.length_c   1.000
_cell.angle_alpha   90.00
_cell.angle_beta   90.00
_cell.angle_gamma   90.00
#
_symmetry.space_group_name_H-M   'P 1'
#
loop_
_entity.id
_entity.type
_entity.pdbx_description
1 polymer ?
#
loop_
_entity_poly.entity_id
_entity_poly.type
_entity_poly.pdbx_seq_one_letter_code
_entity_poly.pdbx_strand_id
1 'polypeptide(L)'
;MQSNSTKPYLIRALHEWCTDNNYEPYILVKTDDTTIVPRLYIKNGEITLNISIDATAKLQIKNDAITFQANFNNTIENIFIPMANIIAIYSPVTGIGMEFTFSKANNDSNLENIKSKQFSIVK
;
A
#
# COMPACT_ATOMS: atom_id res chain seq x y z
N MET A 1 -4.22 -17.69 21.51
CA MET A 1 -3.33 -17.60 20.35
C MET A 1 -3.58 -16.27 19.67
N GLN A 2 -2.58 -15.41 19.53
CA GLN A 2 -2.72 -14.16 18.78
C GLN A 2 -2.75 -14.53 17.29
N SER A 3 -3.88 -14.31 16.61
CA SER A 3 -4.01 -14.58 15.18
C SER A 3 -3.27 -13.52 14.39
N ASN A 4 -2.49 -13.93 13.38
CA ASN A 4 -1.87 -13.00 12.44
C ASN A 4 -2.94 -12.15 11.74
N SER A 5 -2.62 -10.89 11.46
CA SER A 5 -3.49 -10.02 10.67
C SER A 5 -3.80 -10.64 9.31
N THR A 6 -5.04 -10.50 8.84
CA THR A 6 -5.45 -10.91 7.49
C THR A 6 -4.93 -9.96 6.39
N LYS A 7 -4.55 -8.73 6.76
CA LYS A 7 -4.05 -7.68 5.84
C LYS A 7 -2.98 -8.18 4.85
N PRO A 8 -1.85 -8.77 5.26
CA PRO A 8 -0.82 -9.23 4.32
C PRO A 8 -1.32 -10.30 3.33
N TYR A 9 -2.28 -11.14 3.74
CA TYR A 9 -2.86 -12.17 2.89
C TYR A 9 -3.79 -11.56 1.84
N LEU A 10 -4.61 -10.59 2.24
CA LEU A 10 -5.50 -9.85 1.34
C LEU A 10 -4.71 -9.01 0.33
N ILE A 11 -3.60 -8.40 0.75
CA ILE A 11 -2.69 -7.68 -0.15
C ILE A 11 -2.12 -8.61 -1.22
N ARG A 12 -1.64 -9.81 -0.83
CA ARG A 12 -1.16 -10.80 -1.81
C ARG A 12 -2.23 -11.21 -2.80
N ALA A 13 -3.45 -11.50 -2.31
CA ALA A 13 -4.56 -11.88 -3.18
C ALA A 13 -4.96 -10.76 -4.17
N LEU A 14 -4.99 -9.51 -3.71
CA LEU A 14 -5.31 -8.36 -4.58
C LEU A 14 -4.18 -8.01 -5.55
N HIS A 15 -2.93 -8.24 -5.16
CA HIS A 15 -1.76 -8.13 -6.04
C HIS A 15 -1.82 -9.16 -7.18
N GLU A 16 -2.09 -10.42 -6.84
CA GLU A 16 -2.28 -11.51 -7.80
C GLU A 16 -3.46 -11.22 -8.74
N TRP A 17 -4.61 -10.81 -8.19
CA TRP A 17 -5.77 -10.41 -8.98
C TRP A 17 -5.45 -9.26 -9.96
N CYS A 18 -4.69 -8.24 -9.52
CA CYS A 18 -4.26 -7.17 -10.44
C CYS A 18 -3.40 -7.74 -11.57
N THR A 19 -2.45 -8.61 -11.24
CA THR A 19 -1.51 -9.21 -12.19
C THR A 19 -2.24 -10.05 -13.25
N ASP A 20 -3.17 -10.91 -12.82
CA ASP A 20 -3.97 -11.77 -13.71
C ASP A 20 -4.84 -10.97 -14.69
N ASN A 21 -5.22 -9.75 -14.33
CA ASN A 21 -6.05 -8.86 -15.14
C ASN A 21 -5.23 -7.79 -15.89
N ASN A 22 -3.89 -7.89 -15.91
CA ASN A 22 -2.99 -6.89 -16.50
C ASN A 22 -3.21 -5.46 -15.93
N TYR A 23 -3.57 -5.36 -14.65
CA TYR A 23 -3.65 -4.11 -13.92
C TYR A 23 -2.40 -3.90 -13.07
N GLU A 24 -2.07 -2.63 -12.84
CA GLU A 24 -0.98 -2.27 -11.94
C GLU A 24 -1.47 -2.17 -10.50
N PRO A 25 -0.95 -2.98 -9.56
CA PRO A 25 -1.26 -2.84 -8.14
C PRO A 25 -0.48 -1.66 -7.53
N TYR A 26 -1.22 -0.74 -6.93
CA TYR A 26 -0.69 0.39 -6.19
C TYR A 26 -1.01 0.26 -4.70
N ILE A 27 -0.08 0.68 -3.85
CA ILE A 27 -0.32 0.79 -2.40
C ILE A 27 -0.27 2.25 -1.96
N LEU A 28 -1.18 2.62 -1.06
CA LEU A 28 -1.10 3.87 -0.30
C LEU A 28 -0.51 3.57 1.07
N VAL A 29 0.50 4.35 1.45
CA VAL A 29 1.32 4.08 2.62
C VAL A 29 1.42 5.32 3.49
N LYS A 30 1.19 5.16 4.79
CA LYS A 30 1.54 6.16 5.79
C LYS A 30 3.03 6.08 6.11
N THR A 31 3.73 7.21 6.09
CA THR A 31 5.17 7.24 6.38
C THR A 31 5.41 7.65 7.83
N ASP A 32 6.29 6.92 8.51
CA ASP A 32 6.85 7.24 9.81
C ASP A 32 8.33 6.83 9.85
N ASP A 33 8.95 6.86 11.02
CA ASP A 33 10.38 6.56 11.21
C ASP A 33 10.75 5.09 10.94
N THR A 34 9.77 4.20 10.77
CA THR A 34 9.96 2.78 10.45
C THR A 34 9.81 2.46 8.96
N THR A 35 9.37 3.44 8.15
CA THR A 35 9.25 3.31 6.70
C THR A 35 10.51 3.82 6.01
N ILE A 36 11.09 3.01 5.11
CA ILE A 36 12.20 3.41 4.25
C ILE A 36 11.68 3.66 2.84
N VAL A 37 11.57 4.93 2.47
CA VAL A 37 11.17 5.41 1.14
C VAL A 37 11.90 6.72 0.83
N PRO A 38 12.08 7.08 -0.46
CA PRO A 38 12.64 8.36 -0.87
C PRO A 38 11.77 9.54 -0.40
N ARG A 39 12.30 10.36 0.52
CA ARG A 39 11.54 11.43 1.20
C ARG A 39 10.95 12.48 0.25
N LEU A 40 11.59 12.71 -0.90
CA LEU A 40 11.14 13.68 -1.91
C LEU A 40 9.77 13.34 -2.53
N TYR A 41 9.33 12.09 -2.42
CA TYR A 41 8.07 11.60 -2.99
C TYR A 41 6.95 11.50 -1.95
N ILE A 42 7.24 11.83 -0.69
CA ILE A 42 6.24 11.86 0.39
C ILE A 42 5.41 13.14 0.27
N LYS A 43 4.09 13.01 0.30
CA LYS A 43 3.13 14.11 0.30
C LYS A 43 2.20 13.94 1.49
N ASN A 44 2.10 14.96 2.35
CA ASN A 44 1.23 14.95 3.54
C ASN A 44 1.46 13.74 4.48
N GLY A 45 2.71 13.25 4.58
CA GLY A 45 3.05 12.08 5.40
C GLY A 45 2.59 10.75 4.80
N GLU A 46 2.25 10.73 3.51
CA GLU A 46 1.85 9.55 2.77
C GLU A 46 2.66 9.42 1.48
N ILE A 47 2.75 8.20 0.96
CA ILE A 47 3.34 7.91 -0.35
C ILE A 47 2.52 6.83 -1.05
N THR A 48 2.38 6.98 -2.36
CA THR A 48 1.74 6.00 -3.24
C THR A 48 2.82 5.31 -4.05
N LEU A 49 2.83 3.98 -4.05
CA LEU A 49 3.87 3.18 -4.70
C LEU A 49 3.25 2.14 -5.62
N ASN A 50 3.76 2.05 -6.85
CA ASN A 50 3.47 0.95 -7.76
C ASN A 50 4.26 -0.28 -7.30
N ILE A 51 3.55 -1.39 -7.05
CA ILE A 51 4.14 -2.68 -6.66
C ILE A 51 3.91 -3.75 -7.72
N SER A 52 3.69 -3.36 -8.99
CA SER A 52 3.64 -4.29 -10.11
C SER A 52 4.99 -5.01 -10.28
N ILE A 53 4.94 -6.19 -10.90
CA ILE A 53 6.14 -6.97 -11.20
C ILE A 53 7.09 -6.18 -12.10
N ASP A 54 6.56 -5.37 -13.02
CA ASP A 54 7.36 -4.58 -13.96
C ASP A 54 7.97 -3.32 -13.34
N ALA A 55 7.33 -2.75 -12.31
CA ALA A 55 7.81 -1.55 -11.62
C ALA A 55 8.81 -1.85 -10.48
N THR A 56 8.97 -3.13 -10.13
CA THR A 56 9.75 -3.53 -8.94
C THR A 56 10.74 -4.64 -9.24
N ALA A 57 11.82 -4.67 -8.46
CA ALA A 57 12.75 -5.80 -8.40
C ALA A 57 12.77 -6.38 -6.99
N LYS A 58 12.91 -7.71 -6.89
CA LYS A 58 12.98 -8.44 -5.61
C LYS A 58 11.80 -8.15 -4.68
N LEU A 59 10.59 -8.00 -5.23
CA LEU A 59 9.39 -7.78 -4.45
C LEU A 59 9.14 -8.93 -3.48
N GLN A 60 8.94 -8.58 -2.20
CA GLN A 60 8.51 -9.50 -1.17
C GLN A 60 7.33 -8.88 -0.42
N ILE A 61 6.19 -9.58 -0.43
CA ILE A 61 5.00 -9.23 0.35
C ILE A 61 4.91 -10.22 1.52
N LYS A 62 5.66 -9.94 2.59
CA LYS A 62 5.69 -10.78 3.81
C LYS A 62 4.60 -10.35 4.79
N ASN A 63 4.50 -11.06 5.91
CA ASN A 63 3.49 -10.76 6.92
C ASN A 63 3.81 -9.51 7.75
N ASP A 64 5.09 -9.22 7.92
CA ASP A 64 5.63 -8.10 8.69
C ASP A 64 5.84 -6.84 7.85
N ALA A 65 6.28 -7.00 6.59
CA ALA A 65 6.60 -5.88 5.71
C ALA A 65 6.46 -6.21 4.21
N ILE A 66 6.35 -5.15 3.41
CA ILE A 66 6.57 -5.18 1.97
C ILE A 66 7.94 -4.58 1.69
N THR A 67 8.77 -5.30 0.91
CA THR A 67 10.10 -4.82 0.51
C THR A 67 10.32 -5.01 -0.97
N PHE A 68 10.99 -4.07 -1.62
CA PHE A 68 11.37 -4.16 -3.03
C PHE A 68 12.45 -3.13 -3.38
N GLN A 69 12.97 -3.23 -4.60
CA GLN A 69 13.78 -2.21 -5.24
C GLN A 69 12.97 -1.56 -6.36
N ALA A 70 13.06 -0.23 -6.49
CA ALA A 70 12.41 0.50 -7.57
C ALA A 70 13.22 1.73 -8.00
N ASN A 71 12.98 2.19 -9.22
CA ASN A 71 13.63 3.38 -9.76
C ASN A 71 12.85 4.64 -9.40
N PHE A 72 13.52 5.59 -8.77
CA PHE A 72 13.02 6.93 -8.50
C PHE A 72 13.94 7.93 -9.21
N ASN A 73 13.47 8.55 -10.29
CA ASN A 73 14.27 9.46 -11.13
C ASN A 73 15.67 8.91 -11.46
N ASN A 74 15.71 7.70 -12.04
CA ASN A 74 16.95 6.99 -12.42
C ASN A 74 17.87 6.55 -11.27
N THR A 75 17.43 6.69 -10.01
CA THR A 75 18.13 6.15 -8.85
C THR A 75 17.41 4.91 -8.35
N ILE A 76 18.12 3.80 -8.20
CA ILE A 76 17.57 2.58 -7.59
C ILE A 76 17.53 2.76 -6.08
N GLU A 77 16.36 2.61 -5.51
CA GLU A 77 16.11 2.77 -4.07
C GLU A 77 15.62 1.45 -3.47
N ASN A 78 16.05 1.16 -2.24
CA ASN A 78 15.52 0.04 -1.47
C ASN A 78 14.33 0.52 -0.64
N ILE A 79 13.20 -0.14 -0.82
CA ILE A 79 11.94 0.21 -0.17
C ILE A 79 11.66 -0.82 0.92
N PHE A 80 11.30 -0.32 2.10
CA PHE A 80 10.84 -1.12 3.23
C PHE A 80 9.61 -0.47 3.86
N ILE A 81 8.51 -1.22 3.92
CA ILE A 81 7.23 -0.71 4.40
C ILE A 81 6.64 -1.71 5.39
N PRO A 82 6.55 -1.36 6.69
CA PRO A 82 5.83 -2.18 7.66
C PRO A 82 4.39 -2.41 7.23
N MET A 83 3.88 -3.62 7.48
CA MET A 83 2.50 -4.00 7.14
C MET A 83 1.46 -3.12 7.85
N ALA A 84 1.80 -2.61 9.04
CA ALA A 84 0.96 -1.67 9.78
C ALA A 84 0.73 -0.34 9.02
N ASN A 85 1.69 0.06 8.18
CA ASN A 85 1.72 1.36 7.50
C ASN A 85 1.01 1.34 6.13
N ILE A 86 0.59 0.18 5.65
CA ILE A 86 -0.23 0.06 4.45
C ILE A 86 -1.67 0.49 4.77
N ILE A 87 -2.09 1.59 4.13
CA ILE A 87 -3.46 2.13 4.20
C ILE A 87 -4.37 1.40 3.22
N ALA A 88 -3.93 1.22 1.98
CA ALA A 88 -4.75 0.59 0.94
C ALA A 88 -3.89 -0.12 -0.12
N ILE A 89 -4.52 -1.06 -0.84
CA ILE A 89 -4.06 -1.59 -2.13
C ILE A 89 -5.19 -1.41 -3.15
N TYR A 90 -4.87 -0.93 -4.35
CA TYR A 90 -5.87 -0.69 -5.39
C TYR A 90 -5.24 -0.68 -6.79
N SER A 91 -6.08 -0.84 -7.81
CA SER A 91 -5.75 -0.55 -9.21
C SER A 91 -6.17 0.89 -9.54
N PRO A 92 -5.26 1.77 -10.00
CA PRO A 92 -5.60 3.16 -10.31
C PRO A 92 -6.53 3.30 -11.52
N VAL A 93 -6.52 2.32 -12.44
CA VAL A 93 -7.36 2.33 -13.65
C VAL A 93 -8.81 1.99 -13.32
N THR A 94 -9.03 0.95 -12.52
CA THR A 94 -10.38 0.49 -12.19
C THR A 94 -10.94 1.11 -10.92
N GLY A 95 -10.07 1.64 -10.04
CA GLY A 95 -10.42 2.09 -8.70
C GLY A 95 -10.75 0.95 -7.73
N ILE A 96 -10.72 -0.31 -8.17
CA ILE A 96 -11.02 -1.47 -7.34
C ILE A 96 -9.83 -1.77 -6.43
N GLY A 97 -10.11 -2.09 -5.18
CA GLY A 97 -9.12 -2.39 -4.18
C GLY A 97 -9.71 -2.58 -2.79
N MET A 98 -8.87 -2.39 -1.79
CA MET A 98 -9.23 -2.48 -0.39
C MET A 98 -8.48 -1.42 0.41
N GLU A 99 -9.22 -0.70 1.24
CA GLU A 99 -8.67 0.13 2.32
C GLU A 99 -8.71 -0.67 3.62
N PHE A 100 -7.63 -0.61 4.38
CA PHE A 100 -7.50 -1.30 5.64
C PHE A 100 -7.70 -0.32 6.80
N THR A 101 -8.70 -0.58 7.62
CA THR A 101 -8.87 0.16 8.87
C THR A 101 -7.76 -0.24 9.86
N PHE A 102 -7.29 0.74 10.63
CA PHE A 102 -6.46 0.45 11.79
C PHE A 102 -7.32 -0.30 12.80
N SER A 103 -7.16 -1.61 12.90
CA SER A 103 -7.71 -2.37 14.03
C SER A 103 -6.93 -1.98 15.29
N LYS A 104 -7.30 -0.84 15.87
CA LYS A 104 -7.25 -0.73 17.32
C LYS A 104 -8.34 -1.67 17.80
N ALA A 105 -8.00 -2.71 18.55
CA ALA A 105 -9.01 -3.53 19.19
C ALA A 105 -10.02 -2.62 19.93
N ASN A 106 -11.25 -2.59 19.42
CA ASN A 106 -12.50 -1.96 19.88
C ASN A 106 -12.47 -0.50 20.39
N ASN A 107 -13.13 0.40 19.66
CA ASN A 107 -14.36 1.10 20.09
C ASN A 107 -14.86 2.11 19.03
N ASP A 108 -16.03 1.79 18.49
CA ASP A 108 -17.16 2.65 18.11
C ASP A 108 -17.07 3.75 17.03
N SER A 109 -17.91 3.50 16.00
CA SER A 109 -18.78 4.43 15.28
C SER A 109 -18.24 5.80 14.86
N ASN A 110 -17.64 5.86 13.67
CA ASN A 110 -17.81 7.01 12.79
C ASN A 110 -17.51 6.67 11.32
N LEU A 111 -18.45 6.02 10.62
CA LEU A 111 -18.34 5.71 9.18
C LEU A 111 -18.82 6.85 8.25
N GLU A 112 -19.28 7.99 8.77
CA GLU A 112 -19.86 9.03 7.91
C GLU A 112 -18.85 9.99 7.27
N ASN A 113 -17.57 10.00 7.70
CA ASN A 113 -16.57 10.91 7.16
C ASN A 113 -15.72 10.37 6.00
N ILE A 114 -15.96 9.15 5.52
CA ILE A 114 -15.11 8.50 4.51
C ILE A 114 -15.57 8.82 3.07
N LYS A 115 -16.84 9.24 2.88
CA LYS A 115 -17.37 9.53 1.53
C LYS A 115 -16.75 10.77 0.86
N SER A 116 -16.03 11.62 1.57
CA SER A 116 -15.46 12.87 1.03
C SER A 116 -14.00 12.78 0.57
N LYS A 117 -13.33 11.63 0.75
CA LYS A 117 -11.94 11.41 0.29
C LYS A 117 -11.86 10.56 -0.99
N GLN A 118 -12.93 10.55 -1.78
CA GLN A 118 -12.97 9.89 -3.09
C GLN A 118 -11.85 10.42 -3.97
N PHE A 119 -10.76 9.64 -4.04
CA PHE A 119 -9.64 9.66 -4.98
C PHE A 119 -9.52 10.95 -5.80
N SER A 120 -9.05 12.03 -5.17
CA SER A 120 -8.38 13.11 -5.91
C SER A 120 -7.02 12.60 -6.37
N ILE A 121 -7.03 11.68 -7.33
CA ILE A 121 -5.86 11.40 -8.15
C ILE A 121 -5.75 12.61 -9.07
N VAL A 122 -4.72 13.40 -8.79
CA VAL A 122 -4.21 14.54 -9.55
C VAL A 122 -4.39 14.31 -11.06
N LYS A 123 -5.16 15.18 -11.71
CA LYS A 123 -5.02 15.42 -13.16
C LYS A 123 -3.70 16.13 -13.43
#